data_AF-A0A1V5E6P5-F1
#
_entry.id   AF-A0A1V5E6P5-F1
#
_cell.length_a   1.000
_cell.length_b   1.000
_cell.length_c   1.000
_cell.angle_alpha   90.00
_cell.angle_beta   90.00
_cell.angle_gamma   90.00
#
_symmetry.space_group_name_H-M   'P 1'
#
loop_
_entity.id
_entity.type
_entity.pdbx_description
1 polymer ?
#
loop_
_entity_poly.entity_id
_entity_poly.type
_entity_poly.pdbx_seq_one_letter_code
_entity_poly.pdbx_strand_id
1 'polypeptide(L)'
;MKRIRKIIEIDEELCNGCGQCISACAESALALVDGKARVVSDNLCDGLGACLGECPTGALKIIEREAEEFDLCAVEMARRCPSSQVVENVASDAPVSEARPSALSHWPVKIRLVPEGAPFLQGADLLVVADCVPVAFPDLHGKFLPGKAVMVGCPKFDEVDLYVEKFAGIFRNAGIKRVTVAIMEVPCCSGLPRIVRRGMDLANQNIPMEVVVISRQGKIIEKGKTLACL
;
A
#
# COMPACT_ATOMS: atom_id res chain seq x y z
N MET A 1 4.33 8.74 33.04
CA MET A 1 4.66 10.11 33.52
C MET A 1 5.22 10.89 32.34
N LYS A 2 4.91 12.19 32.23
CA LYS A 2 5.46 13.04 31.17
C LYS A 2 6.78 13.67 31.65
N ARG A 3 7.74 13.86 30.73
CA ARG A 3 9.01 14.54 30.98
C ARG A 3 9.40 15.42 29.81
N ILE A 4 10.24 16.43 30.04
CA ILE A 4 10.85 17.20 28.95
C ILE A 4 11.84 16.30 28.23
N ARG A 5 11.60 16.09 26.93
CA ARG A 5 12.45 15.26 26.07
C ARG A 5 12.36 15.74 24.62
N LYS A 6 13.31 15.26 23.83
CA LYS A 6 13.30 15.45 22.38
C LYS A 6 12.15 14.65 21.75
N ILE A 7 11.43 15.30 20.86
CA ILE A 7 10.34 14.72 20.09
C ILE A 7 10.26 15.38 18.70
N ILE A 8 9.69 14.65 17.76
CA ILE A 8 9.45 15.16 16.41
C ILE A 8 8.24 16.09 16.40
N GLU A 9 8.40 17.25 15.78
CA GLU A 9 7.32 18.16 15.43
C GLU A 9 7.23 18.27 13.91
N ILE A 10 6.00 18.35 13.40
CA ILE A 10 5.71 18.49 11.98
C ILE A 10 5.11 19.87 11.75
N ASP A 11 5.73 20.63 10.86
CA ASP A 11 5.19 21.87 10.32
C ASP A 11 4.10 21.54 9.29
N GLU A 12 2.84 21.77 9.66
CA GLU A 12 1.69 21.44 8.80
C GLU A 12 1.62 22.30 7.53
N GLU A 13 2.21 23.49 7.53
CA GLU A 13 2.23 24.37 6.35
C GLU A 13 3.19 23.82 5.29
N LEU A 14 4.35 23.31 5.72
CA LEU A 14 5.35 22.71 4.83
C LEU A 14 5.04 21.24 4.47
N CYS A 15 4.26 20.54 5.29
CA CYS A 15 3.92 19.15 5.03
C CYS A 15 2.98 19.02 3.83
N ASN A 16 3.39 18.32 2.78
CA ASN A 16 2.55 18.05 1.60
C ASN A 16 1.80 16.71 1.65
N GLY A 17 1.88 15.99 2.77
CA GLY A 17 1.18 14.70 2.93
C GLY A 17 1.81 13.52 2.18
N CYS A 18 3.04 13.64 1.65
CA CYS A 18 3.66 12.57 0.86
C CYS A 18 3.92 11.26 1.64
N GLY A 19 4.02 11.33 2.98
CA GLY A 19 4.15 10.18 3.86
C GLY A 19 5.52 9.48 3.86
N GLN A 20 6.56 10.05 3.24
CA GLN A 20 7.91 9.44 3.20
C GLN A 20 8.49 9.22 4.61
N CYS A 21 8.29 10.19 5.51
CA CYS A 21 8.68 10.10 6.92
C CYS A 21 8.02 8.93 7.68
N ILE A 22 6.83 8.48 7.27
CA ILE A 22 6.11 7.38 7.93
C ILE A 22 6.80 6.05 7.64
N SER A 23 7.20 5.82 6.39
CA SER A 23 7.93 4.61 5.99
C SER A 23 9.30 4.52 6.64
N ALA A 24 9.93 5.68 6.90
CA ALA A 24 11.24 5.78 7.51
C ALA A 24 11.24 5.65 9.04
N CYS A 25 10.10 5.87 9.70
CA CYS A 25 9.98 5.75 11.14
C CYS A 25 9.91 4.27 11.54
N ALA A 26 11.05 3.74 12.00
CA ALA A 26 11.14 2.36 12.45
C ALA A 26 10.16 2.08 13.60
N GLU A 27 9.89 3.07 14.45
CA GLU A 27 9.07 2.99 15.66
C GLU A 27 7.56 3.05 15.36
N SER A 28 7.18 3.30 14.09
CA SER A 28 5.78 3.47 13.68
C SER A 28 5.05 4.60 14.44
N ALA A 29 5.79 5.66 14.82
CA ALA A 29 5.28 6.79 15.58
C ALA A 29 4.54 7.85 14.74
N LEU A 30 4.64 7.77 13.41
CA LEU A 30 4.05 8.73 12.48
C LEU A 30 2.91 8.10 11.68
N ALA A 31 1.85 8.87 11.45
CA ALA A 31 0.79 8.51 10.50
C ALA A 31 0.28 9.74 9.74
N LEU A 32 -0.46 9.50 8.66
CA LEU A 32 -1.22 10.55 7.99
C LEU A 32 -2.56 10.74 8.70
N VAL A 33 -2.81 11.96 9.15
CA VAL A 33 -4.08 12.41 9.73
C VAL A 33 -4.46 13.68 8.99
N ASP A 34 -5.66 13.71 8.40
CA ASP A 34 -6.15 14.85 7.60
C ASP A 34 -5.20 15.27 6.46
N GLY A 35 -4.53 14.30 5.83
CA GLY A 35 -3.58 14.55 4.74
C GLY A 35 -2.24 15.14 5.18
N LYS A 36 -1.95 15.21 6.49
CA LYS A 36 -0.69 15.71 7.05
C LYS A 36 -0.03 14.64 7.93
N ALA A 37 1.29 14.62 7.95
CA ALA A 37 2.02 13.72 8.84
C ALA A 37 1.89 14.21 10.29
N ARG A 38 1.55 13.32 11.22
CA ARG A 38 1.46 13.61 12.66
C ARG A 38 2.13 12.53 13.48
N VAL A 39 2.73 12.92 14.61
CA VAL A 39 3.11 11.98 15.67
C VAL A 39 1.82 11.48 16.32
N VAL A 40 1.54 10.18 16.20
CA VAL A 40 0.28 9.60 16.68
C VAL A 40 0.30 9.31 18.17
N SER A 41 1.49 9.13 18.74
CA SER A 41 1.67 8.97 20.17
C SER A 41 3.10 9.30 20.60
N ASP A 42 3.23 10.10 21.65
CA ASP A 42 4.51 10.58 22.18
C ASP A 42 5.40 9.43 22.68
N ASN A 43 4.80 8.39 23.26
CA ASN A 43 5.51 7.23 23.77
C ASN A 43 6.07 6.31 22.65
N LEU A 44 5.63 6.47 21.41
CA LEU A 44 6.16 5.75 20.25
C LEU A 44 7.33 6.47 19.59
N CYS A 45 7.37 7.80 19.66
CA CYS A 45 8.48 8.57 19.11
C CYS A 45 9.68 8.44 20.05
N ASP A 46 10.86 8.12 19.53
CA ASP A 46 12.10 8.05 20.32
C ASP A 46 12.82 9.43 20.42
N GLY A 47 12.56 10.31 19.45
CA GLY A 47 13.19 11.63 19.33
C GLY A 47 14.57 11.60 18.67
N LEU A 48 14.97 10.50 18.01
CA LEU A 48 16.28 10.37 17.35
C LEU A 48 16.32 11.01 15.94
N GLY A 49 15.17 11.11 15.28
CA GLY A 49 15.04 11.89 14.05
C GLY A 49 15.42 11.19 12.75
N ALA A 50 15.31 9.85 12.69
CA ALA A 50 15.50 9.09 11.44
C ALA A 50 14.63 9.61 10.27
N CYS A 51 13.46 10.17 10.57
CA CYS A 51 12.53 10.71 9.58
C CYS A 51 12.90 12.09 9.01
N LEU A 52 13.86 12.83 9.60
CA LEU A 52 14.18 14.19 9.18
C LEU A 52 14.75 14.25 7.76
N GLY A 53 15.65 13.32 7.41
CA GLY A 53 16.31 13.29 6.10
C GLY A 53 15.38 12.88 4.94
N GLU A 54 14.23 12.30 5.28
CA GLU A 54 13.28 11.72 4.32
C GLU A 54 12.16 12.69 3.96
N CYS A 55 12.13 13.88 4.57
CA CYS A 55 11.12 14.87 4.28
C CYS A 55 11.56 15.77 3.11
N PRO A 56 10.96 15.63 1.90
CA PRO A 56 11.38 16.42 0.75
C PRO A 56 11.11 17.92 0.91
N THR A 57 10.19 18.30 1.80
CA THR A 57 9.86 19.70 2.07
C THR A 57 10.54 20.27 3.32
N GLY A 58 11.29 19.45 4.07
CA GLY A 58 11.93 19.87 5.33
C GLY A 58 10.95 20.17 6.47
N ALA A 59 9.73 19.63 6.43
CA ALA A 59 8.67 19.93 7.40
C ALA A 59 8.91 19.36 8.82
N LEU A 60 9.94 18.55 9.05
CA LEU A 60 10.16 17.85 10.33
C LEU A 60 11.28 18.51 11.13
N LYS A 61 11.05 18.73 12.44
CA LYS A 61 12.02 19.29 13.38
C LYS A 61 12.06 18.45 14.65
N ILE A 62 13.21 18.44 15.33
CA ILE A 62 13.31 17.94 16.70
C ILE A 62 13.15 19.13 17.64
N ILE A 63 12.16 19.05 18.52
CA ILE A 63 11.91 20.05 19.57
C ILE A 63 12.03 19.39 20.95
N GLU A 64 12.17 20.21 21.98
CA GLU A 64 12.04 19.78 23.37
C GLU A 64 10.71 20.26 23.91
N ARG A 65 9.83 19.32 24.27
CA ARG A 65 8.55 19.61 24.95
C ARG A 65 8.25 18.53 25.97
N GLU A 66 7.25 18.80 26.80
CA GLU A 66 6.69 17.79 27.69
C GLU A 66 5.99 16.71 26.85
N ALA A 67 6.43 15.47 27.02
CA ALA A 67 5.96 14.31 26.26
C ALA A 67 6.04 13.05 27.14
N GLU A 68 5.26 12.03 26.78
CA GLU A 68 5.32 10.72 27.43
C GLU A 68 6.69 10.06 27.23
N GLU A 69 7.10 9.22 28.18
CA GLU A 69 8.34 8.45 28.03
C GLU A 69 8.25 7.45 26.88
N PHE A 70 9.38 7.23 26.21
CA PHE A 70 9.47 6.28 25.12
C PHE A 70 9.27 4.86 25.66
N ASP A 71 8.39 4.11 25.02
CA ASP A 71 8.00 2.78 25.43
C ASP A 71 8.27 1.79 24.30
N LEU A 72 9.37 1.05 24.44
CA LEU A 72 9.76 0.00 23.50
C LEU A 72 8.68 -1.09 23.36
N CYS A 73 7.96 -1.42 24.43
CA CYS A 73 6.89 -2.40 24.39
C CYS A 73 5.70 -1.85 23.60
N ALA A 74 5.35 -0.58 23.78
CA ALA A 74 4.33 0.09 22.97
C ALA A 74 4.71 0.13 21.48
N VAL A 75 5.99 0.35 21.16
CA VAL A 75 6.52 0.28 19.78
C VAL A 75 6.38 -1.13 19.22
N GLU A 76 6.76 -2.17 19.97
CA GLU A 76 6.58 -3.56 19.54
C GLU A 76 5.12 -3.91 19.30
N MET A 77 4.21 -3.43 20.16
CA MET A 77 2.77 -3.61 19.99
C MET A 77 2.21 -2.82 18.80
N ALA A 78 2.66 -1.60 18.55
CA ALA A 78 2.28 -0.82 17.36
C ALA A 78 2.84 -1.42 16.06
N ARG A 79 4.02 -2.05 16.14
CA ARG A 79 4.63 -2.82 15.06
C ARG A 79 3.93 -4.15 14.79
N ARG A 80 3.20 -4.72 15.76
CA ARG A 80 2.37 -5.90 15.51
C ARG A 80 1.36 -5.52 14.45
N CYS A 81 1.43 -6.24 13.34
CA CYS A 81 0.57 -6.01 12.19
C CYS A 81 -0.89 -6.15 12.65
N PRO A 82 -1.75 -5.12 12.53
CA PRO A 82 -3.18 -5.30 12.78
C PRO A 82 -3.75 -6.44 11.90
N SER A 83 -3.13 -6.64 10.73
CA SER A 83 -3.41 -7.71 9.78
C SER A 83 -2.91 -9.10 10.20
N SER A 84 -2.06 -9.24 11.22
CA SER A 84 -1.66 -10.55 11.78
C SER A 84 -2.59 -11.02 12.90
N GLN A 85 -3.67 -10.29 13.19
CA GLN A 85 -4.73 -10.80 14.05
C GLN A 85 -5.34 -12.04 13.39
N VAL A 86 -5.32 -13.15 14.12
CA VAL A 86 -6.00 -14.38 13.72
C VAL A 86 -7.51 -14.09 13.72
N VAL A 87 -8.13 -14.22 12.55
CA VAL A 87 -9.58 -14.17 12.40
C VAL A 87 -10.01 -15.54 11.90
N GLU A 88 -10.87 -16.21 12.66
CA GLU A 88 -11.52 -17.43 12.19
C GLU A 88 -12.77 -17.03 11.41
N ASN A 89 -12.78 -17.37 10.12
CA ASN A 89 -13.97 -17.24 9.29
C ASN A 89 -14.71 -18.58 9.27
N VAL A 90 -16.04 -18.55 9.34
CA VAL A 90 -16.84 -19.74 9.04
C VAL A 90 -16.75 -20.00 7.54
N ALA A 91 -16.17 -21.13 7.15
CA ALA A 91 -16.12 -21.54 5.76
C ALA A 91 -17.55 -21.79 5.24
N SER A 92 -17.79 -21.44 3.98
CA SER A 92 -19.07 -21.73 3.33
C SER A 92 -19.07 -23.16 2.81
N ASP A 93 -20.05 -23.96 3.24
CA ASP A 93 -20.31 -25.31 2.71
C ASP A 93 -21.07 -25.30 1.36
N ALA A 94 -21.30 -24.12 0.77
CA ALA A 94 -21.95 -24.02 -0.53
C ALA A 94 -21.20 -24.86 -1.57
N PRO A 95 -21.91 -25.67 -2.39
CA PRO A 95 -21.27 -26.51 -3.39
C PRO A 95 -20.45 -25.65 -4.35
N VAL A 96 -19.18 -26.01 -4.53
CA VAL A 96 -18.31 -25.39 -5.53
C VAL A 96 -18.96 -25.63 -6.88
N SER A 97 -19.45 -24.56 -7.53
CA SER A 97 -19.99 -24.67 -8.89
C SER A 97 -18.91 -25.25 -9.81
N GLU A 98 -19.31 -26.04 -10.81
CA GLU A 98 -18.46 -26.77 -11.77
C GLU A 98 -17.10 -26.13 -12.06
N ALA A 99 -16.06 -26.97 -12.17
CA ALA A 99 -14.69 -26.56 -12.43
C ALA A 99 -14.60 -25.66 -13.70
N ARG A 100 -14.29 -24.38 -13.50
CA ARG A 100 -14.08 -23.42 -14.57
C ARG A 100 -12.62 -23.42 -15.01
N PRO A 101 -12.32 -23.27 -16.32
CA PRO A 101 -10.96 -23.07 -16.76
C PRO A 101 -10.40 -21.75 -16.19
N SER A 102 -9.09 -21.70 -16.00
CA SER A 102 -8.41 -20.48 -15.57
C SER A 102 -8.58 -19.37 -16.60
N ALA A 103 -9.06 -18.20 -16.18
CA ALA A 103 -9.09 -16.98 -16.99
C ALA A 103 -7.72 -16.27 -17.13
N LEU A 104 -6.64 -16.84 -16.58
CA LEU A 104 -5.31 -16.24 -16.65
C LEU A 104 -4.77 -16.33 -18.10
N SER A 105 -4.41 -15.19 -18.66
CA SER A 105 -3.97 -15.07 -20.05
C SER A 105 -2.45 -15.13 -20.24
N HIS A 106 -1.67 -15.09 -19.16
CA HIS A 106 -0.21 -15.03 -19.23
C HIS A 106 0.48 -15.58 -17.97
N TRP A 107 1.80 -15.79 -18.10
CA TRP A 107 2.71 -16.12 -17.00
C TRP A 107 4.09 -15.55 -17.33
N PRO A 108 4.90 -15.06 -16.35
CA PRO A 108 4.68 -15.04 -14.89
C PRO A 108 3.75 -13.91 -14.41
N VAL A 109 3.27 -13.99 -13.17
CA VAL A 109 2.34 -12.98 -12.61
C VAL A 109 2.93 -12.10 -11.51
N LYS A 110 4.07 -12.47 -10.91
CA LYS A 110 4.64 -11.67 -9.81
C LYS A 110 5.22 -10.36 -10.35
N ILE A 111 4.95 -9.23 -9.68
CA ILE A 111 5.39 -7.89 -10.11
C ILE A 111 6.89 -7.86 -10.43
N ARG A 112 7.73 -8.50 -9.60
CA ARG A 112 9.19 -8.56 -9.81
C ARG A 112 9.61 -9.39 -11.04
N LEU A 113 8.80 -10.37 -11.44
CA LEU A 113 9.16 -11.35 -12.47
C LEU A 113 8.64 -10.98 -13.85
N VAL A 114 7.59 -10.16 -13.93
CA VAL A 114 7.03 -9.72 -15.22
C VAL A 114 8.02 -8.77 -15.92
N PRO A 115 8.48 -9.11 -17.13
CA PRO A 115 9.31 -8.20 -17.92
C PRO A 115 8.53 -6.95 -18.35
N GLU A 116 9.16 -5.78 -18.30
CA GLU A 116 8.48 -4.50 -18.62
C GLU A 116 8.02 -4.42 -20.07
N GLY A 117 8.76 -5.04 -20.99
CA GLY A 117 8.46 -5.11 -22.42
C GLY A 117 7.61 -6.32 -22.82
N ALA A 118 6.98 -7.03 -21.86
CA ALA A 118 6.22 -8.24 -22.18
C ALA A 118 5.08 -7.94 -23.17
N PRO A 119 4.88 -8.76 -24.23
CA PRO A 119 3.87 -8.50 -25.26
C PRO A 119 2.45 -8.36 -24.71
N PHE A 120 2.10 -9.10 -23.66
CA PHE A 120 0.77 -9.06 -23.04
C PHE A 120 0.48 -7.75 -22.28
N LEU A 121 1.49 -6.89 -22.04
CA LEU A 121 1.29 -5.57 -21.44
C LEU A 121 0.91 -4.50 -22.48
N GLN A 122 1.20 -4.73 -23.76
CA GLN A 122 1.01 -3.72 -24.80
C GLN A 122 -0.47 -3.37 -24.99
N GLY A 123 -0.84 -2.13 -24.69
CA GLY A 123 -2.21 -1.64 -24.76
C GLY A 123 -3.17 -2.34 -23.79
N ALA A 124 -2.65 -2.93 -22.71
CA ALA A 124 -3.43 -3.76 -21.80
C ALA A 124 -4.27 -2.95 -20.80
N ASP A 125 -5.34 -3.58 -20.32
CA ASP A 125 -5.90 -3.27 -19.02
C ASP A 125 -5.07 -3.99 -17.95
N LEU A 126 -4.46 -3.24 -17.04
CA LEU A 126 -3.62 -3.80 -15.99
C LEU A 126 -4.44 -4.07 -14.73
N LEU A 127 -4.35 -5.29 -14.20
CA LEU A 127 -4.88 -5.67 -12.89
C LEU A 127 -3.71 -5.92 -11.93
N VAL A 128 -3.54 -5.03 -10.96
CA VAL A 128 -2.56 -5.18 -9.87
C VAL A 128 -3.26 -5.77 -8.65
N VAL A 129 -2.75 -6.86 -8.10
CA VAL A 129 -3.43 -7.65 -7.07
C VAL A 129 -2.53 -7.84 -5.87
N ALA A 130 -3.04 -7.57 -4.67
CA ALA A 130 -2.36 -7.94 -3.43
C ALA A 130 -2.34 -9.47 -3.25
N ASP A 131 -1.23 -10.04 -2.78
CA ASP A 131 -1.02 -11.50 -2.68
C ASP A 131 -2.14 -12.28 -1.98
N CYS A 132 -2.81 -11.68 -1.00
CA CYS A 132 -3.89 -12.36 -0.26
C CYS A 132 -5.23 -12.37 -1.01
N VAL A 133 -5.44 -11.51 -2.01
CA VAL A 133 -6.72 -11.37 -2.71
C VAL A 133 -7.14 -12.64 -3.46
N PRO A 134 -6.27 -13.34 -4.23
CA PRO A 134 -6.66 -14.57 -4.92
C PRO A 134 -7.11 -15.69 -3.97
N VAL A 135 -6.61 -15.68 -2.74
CA VAL A 135 -6.97 -16.68 -1.72
C VAL A 135 -8.24 -16.26 -0.99
N ALA A 136 -8.39 -14.96 -0.69
CA ALA A 136 -9.52 -14.44 0.07
C ALA A 136 -10.78 -14.21 -0.76
N PHE A 137 -10.66 -13.95 -2.08
CA PHE A 137 -11.78 -13.66 -2.98
C PHE A 137 -12.00 -14.80 -3.99
N PRO A 138 -12.99 -15.68 -3.76
CA PRO A 138 -13.15 -16.91 -4.55
C PRO A 138 -13.38 -16.71 -6.04
N ASP A 139 -14.05 -15.63 -6.44
CA ASP A 139 -14.42 -15.37 -7.85
C ASP A 139 -13.47 -14.38 -8.54
N LEU A 140 -12.18 -14.37 -8.16
CA LEU A 140 -11.19 -13.49 -8.79
C LEU A 140 -11.09 -13.76 -10.30
N HIS A 141 -11.01 -15.04 -10.68
CA HIS A 141 -10.89 -15.47 -12.08
C HIS A 141 -12.11 -15.10 -12.92
N GLY A 142 -13.33 -15.17 -12.39
CA GLY A 142 -14.53 -14.80 -13.12
C GLY A 142 -14.70 -13.28 -13.22
N LYS A 143 -14.39 -12.56 -12.15
CA LYS A 143 -14.76 -11.14 -12.01
C LYS A 143 -13.72 -10.15 -12.51
N PHE A 144 -12.43 -10.45 -12.36
CA PHE A 144 -11.37 -9.46 -12.56
C PHE A 144 -10.34 -9.84 -13.63
N LEU A 145 -10.07 -11.12 -13.84
CA LEU A 145 -9.07 -11.57 -14.83
C LEU A 145 -9.43 -11.35 -16.30
N PRO A 146 -10.70 -11.51 -16.75
CA PRO A 146 -11.01 -11.50 -18.17
C PRO A 146 -10.56 -10.20 -18.86
N GLY A 147 -9.73 -10.34 -19.91
CA GLY A 147 -9.22 -9.23 -20.71
C GLY A 147 -8.13 -8.38 -20.06
N LYS A 148 -7.59 -8.78 -18.90
CA LYS A 148 -6.58 -8.01 -18.16
C LYS A 148 -5.23 -8.72 -18.09
N ALA A 149 -4.15 -7.93 -18.12
CA ALA A 149 -2.82 -8.40 -17.73
C ALA A 149 -2.73 -8.33 -16.20
N VAL A 150 -2.47 -9.46 -15.55
CA VAL A 150 -2.39 -9.54 -14.08
C VAL A 150 -0.96 -9.37 -13.58
N MET A 151 -0.77 -8.57 -12.53
CA MET A 151 0.46 -8.50 -11.76
C MET A 151 0.14 -8.61 -10.26
N VAL A 152 0.87 -9.44 -9.52
CA VAL A 152 0.61 -9.78 -8.12
C VAL A 152 1.81 -9.45 -7.24
N GLY A 153 1.59 -8.87 -6.07
CA GLY A 153 2.64 -8.67 -5.07
C GLY A 153 2.12 -8.12 -3.74
N CYS A 154 3.01 -8.00 -2.75
CA CYS A 154 2.65 -7.52 -1.41
C CYS A 154 3.55 -6.36 -0.98
N PRO A 155 3.00 -5.14 -0.80
CA PRO A 155 3.80 -3.97 -0.44
C PRO A 155 4.45 -4.07 0.96
N LYS A 156 4.06 -5.06 1.78
CA LYS A 156 4.63 -5.30 3.11
C LYS A 156 5.87 -6.18 3.08
N PHE A 157 5.95 -7.13 2.17
CA PHE A 157 7.03 -8.13 2.11
C PHE A 157 8.01 -7.86 0.97
N ASP A 158 7.62 -7.04 -0.01
CA ASP A 158 8.44 -6.67 -1.14
C ASP A 158 9.07 -5.29 -0.96
N GLU A 159 10.15 -5.04 -1.71
CA GLU A 159 10.83 -3.75 -1.74
C GLU A 159 10.03 -2.75 -2.56
N VAL A 160 9.56 -1.70 -1.88
CA VAL A 160 8.64 -0.69 -2.42
C VAL A 160 9.21 0.04 -3.62
N ASP A 161 10.47 0.48 -3.55
CA ASP A 161 11.06 1.29 -4.61
C ASP A 161 11.26 0.49 -5.91
N LEU A 162 11.57 -0.80 -5.81
CA LEU A 162 11.65 -1.68 -6.98
C LEU A 162 10.29 -1.83 -7.68
N TYR A 163 9.18 -1.81 -6.93
CA TYR A 163 7.84 -1.82 -7.54
C TYR A 163 7.55 -0.52 -8.24
N VAL A 164 7.88 0.61 -7.60
CA VAL A 164 7.68 1.94 -8.18
C VAL A 164 8.45 2.06 -9.50
N GLU A 165 9.72 1.66 -9.54
CA GLU A 165 10.53 1.64 -10.76
C GLU A 165 9.97 0.70 -11.83
N LYS A 166 9.56 -0.52 -11.44
CA LYS A 166 8.96 -1.50 -12.35
C LYS A 166 7.72 -0.94 -13.02
N PHE A 167 6.81 -0.35 -12.25
CA PHE A 167 5.60 0.25 -12.79
C PHE A 167 5.91 1.46 -13.66
N ALA A 168 6.87 2.31 -13.28
CA ALA A 168 7.29 3.42 -14.12
C ALA A 168 7.83 2.94 -15.49
N GLY A 169 8.64 1.88 -15.52
CA GLY A 169 9.11 1.26 -16.76
C GLY A 169 7.98 0.71 -17.63
N ILE A 170 7.00 0.03 -17.03
CA ILE A 170 5.81 -0.47 -17.74
C ILE A 170 5.00 0.71 -18.31
N PHE A 171 4.71 1.73 -17.52
CA PHE A 171 3.85 2.83 -17.95
C PHE A 171 4.47 3.69 -19.05
N ARG A 172 5.79 3.81 -19.12
CA ARG A 172 6.46 4.50 -20.24
C ARG A 172 6.31 3.78 -21.58
N ASN A 173 6.30 2.44 -21.55
CA ASN A 173 6.54 1.63 -22.75
C ASN A 173 5.35 0.81 -23.22
N ALA A 174 4.44 0.44 -22.32
CA ALA A 174 3.38 -0.52 -22.62
C ALA A 174 2.07 0.12 -23.08
N GLY A 175 1.89 1.44 -22.93
CA GLY A 175 0.64 2.11 -23.32
C GLY A 175 -0.59 1.57 -22.56
N ILE A 176 -0.45 1.34 -21.25
CA ILE A 176 -1.51 0.81 -20.39
C ILE A 176 -2.75 1.71 -20.44
N LYS A 177 -3.92 1.13 -20.71
CA LYS A 177 -5.18 1.88 -20.91
C LYS A 177 -5.87 2.25 -19.60
N ARG A 178 -5.81 1.34 -18.63
CA ARG A 178 -6.47 1.44 -17.33
C ARG A 178 -5.77 0.56 -16.32
N VAL A 179 -5.78 0.97 -15.06
CA VAL A 179 -5.31 0.15 -13.95
C VAL A 179 -6.45 -0.13 -12.97
N THR A 180 -6.58 -1.39 -12.56
CA THR A 180 -7.40 -1.79 -11.42
C THR A 180 -6.46 -2.33 -10.36
N VAL A 181 -6.55 -1.82 -9.13
CA VAL A 181 -5.76 -2.31 -7.99
C VAL A 181 -6.69 -2.99 -7.00
N ALA A 182 -6.58 -4.31 -6.87
CA ALA A 182 -7.34 -5.10 -5.90
C ALA A 182 -6.50 -5.32 -4.63
N ILE A 183 -6.98 -4.82 -3.50
CA ILE A 183 -6.32 -4.90 -2.20
C ILE A 183 -7.22 -5.52 -1.14
N MET A 184 -6.64 -5.97 -0.04
CA MET A 184 -7.40 -6.33 1.16
C MET A 184 -7.73 -5.08 1.99
N GLU A 185 -8.75 -5.14 2.83
CA GLU A 185 -9.17 -4.08 3.78
C GLU A 185 -8.13 -3.75 4.86
N VAL A 186 -7.10 -4.57 4.97
CA VAL A 186 -6.08 -4.46 6.01
C VAL A 186 -5.06 -3.36 5.69
N PRO A 187 -4.52 -2.68 6.72
CA PRO A 187 -3.64 -1.52 6.53
C PRO A 187 -2.38 -1.85 5.73
N CYS A 188 -1.87 -3.09 5.79
CA CYS A 188 -0.68 -3.48 5.06
C CYS A 188 -0.86 -3.43 3.53
N CYS A 189 -2.08 -3.48 2.99
CA CYS A 189 -2.31 -3.40 1.55
C CYS A 189 -2.51 -1.96 1.03
N SER A 190 -2.66 -0.97 1.92
CA SER A 190 -2.91 0.44 1.56
C SER A 190 -1.76 1.08 0.75
N GLY A 191 -0.54 0.53 0.86
CA GLY A 191 0.62 1.00 0.11
C GLY A 191 0.57 0.67 -1.39
N LEU A 192 -0.10 -0.42 -1.80
CA LEU A 192 -0.04 -0.90 -3.19
C LEU A 192 -0.62 0.09 -4.21
N PRO A 193 -1.79 0.72 -3.99
CA PRO A 193 -2.28 1.76 -4.88
C PRO A 193 -1.36 2.99 -4.96
N ARG A 194 -0.72 3.38 -3.86
CA ARG A 194 0.23 4.51 -3.83
C ARG A 194 1.49 4.20 -4.65
N ILE A 195 2.00 2.97 -4.56
CA ILE A 195 3.14 2.48 -5.35
C ILE A 195 2.83 2.57 -6.84
N VAL A 196 1.67 2.06 -7.24
CA VAL A 196 1.21 2.12 -8.64
C VAL A 196 1.12 3.57 -9.10
N ARG A 197 0.55 4.47 -8.29
CA ARG A 197 0.47 5.90 -8.63
C ARG A 197 1.84 6.55 -8.76
N ARG A 198 2.75 6.34 -7.80
CA ARG A 198 4.13 6.85 -7.90
C ARG A 198 4.81 6.36 -9.19
N GLY A 199 4.55 5.13 -9.61
CA GLY A 199 5.00 4.62 -10.90
C GLY A 199 4.46 5.43 -12.09
N MET A 200 3.17 5.80 -12.07
CA MET A 200 2.56 6.67 -13.09
C MET A 200 3.19 8.07 -13.09
N ASP A 201 3.36 8.66 -11.90
CA ASP A 201 3.96 9.98 -11.72
C ASP A 201 5.40 10.02 -12.26
N LEU A 202 6.23 9.01 -11.93
CA LEU A 202 7.60 8.88 -12.45
C LEU A 202 7.67 8.57 -13.95
N ALA A 203 6.58 8.07 -14.54
CA ALA A 203 6.45 7.88 -15.98
C ALA A 203 5.86 9.10 -16.69
N ASN A 204 5.46 10.14 -15.96
CA ASN A 204 4.66 11.27 -16.44
C ASN A 204 3.42 10.81 -17.22
N GLN A 205 2.72 9.79 -16.71
CA GLN A 205 1.51 9.22 -17.30
C GLN A 205 0.30 9.50 -16.41
N ASN A 206 -0.86 9.77 -17.03
CA ASN A 206 -2.12 9.92 -16.32
C ASN A 206 -3.09 8.82 -16.77
N ILE A 207 -2.99 7.65 -16.15
CA ILE A 207 -3.79 6.47 -16.50
C ILE A 207 -4.95 6.35 -15.52
N PRO A 208 -6.21 6.16 -15.98
CA PRO A 208 -7.35 5.93 -15.11
C PRO A 208 -7.12 4.74 -14.18
N MET A 209 -7.25 4.96 -12.87
CA MET A 209 -7.02 3.95 -11.84
C MET A 209 -8.24 3.76 -10.93
N GLU A 210 -8.70 2.52 -10.78
CA GLU A 210 -9.72 2.11 -9.80
C GLU A 210 -9.07 1.27 -8.70
N VAL A 211 -9.48 1.49 -7.45
CA VAL A 211 -9.12 0.62 -6.31
C VAL A 211 -10.35 -0.17 -5.86
N VAL A 212 -10.14 -1.47 -5.67
CA VAL A 212 -11.14 -2.42 -5.17
C VAL A 212 -10.65 -2.98 -3.84
N VAL A 213 -11.47 -2.87 -2.81
CA VAL A 213 -11.13 -3.35 -1.46
C VAL A 213 -11.91 -4.62 -1.14
N ILE A 214 -11.17 -5.68 -0.79
CA ILE A 214 -11.68 -7.00 -0.39
C ILE A 214 -11.58 -7.15 1.14
N SER A 215 -12.69 -7.47 1.80
CA SER A 215 -12.70 -7.72 3.24
C SER A 215 -12.00 -9.04 3.60
N ARG A 216 -11.63 -9.21 4.87
CA ARG A 216 -11.08 -10.50 5.37
C ARG A 216 -12.05 -11.68 5.23
N GLN A 217 -13.32 -11.42 4.93
CA GLN A 217 -14.37 -12.41 4.66
C GLN A 217 -14.65 -12.61 3.16
N GLY A 218 -13.81 -12.04 2.27
CA GLY A 218 -13.93 -12.25 0.83
C GLY A 218 -15.06 -11.46 0.15
N LYS A 219 -15.54 -10.37 0.77
CA LYS A 219 -16.54 -9.48 0.18
C LYS A 219 -15.88 -8.23 -0.39
N ILE A 220 -16.46 -7.66 -1.45
CA ILE A 220 -16.05 -6.34 -1.93
C ILE A 220 -16.74 -5.29 -1.08
N ILE A 221 -15.98 -4.40 -0.45
CA ILE A 221 -16.52 -3.39 0.49
C ILE A 221 -16.38 -1.95 -0.01
N GLU A 222 -15.49 -1.68 -0.96
CA GLU A 222 -15.41 -0.36 -1.62
C GLU A 222 -14.99 -0.55 -3.08
N LYS A 223 -15.67 0.18 -3.98
CA LYS A 223 -15.32 0.34 -5.39
C LYS A 223 -15.39 1.81 -5.75
N GLY A 224 -14.32 2.35 -6.32
CA GLY A 224 -14.42 3.60 -7.09
C GLY A 224 -13.97 4.89 -6.40
N LYS A 225 -12.91 4.88 -5.60
CA LYS A 225 -12.16 6.12 -5.34
C LYS A 225 -10.83 6.12 -6.10
N THR A 226 -10.66 7.09 -6.99
CA THR A 226 -9.34 7.66 -7.26
C THR A 226 -8.84 8.15 -5.90
N LEU A 227 -7.89 7.43 -5.29
CA LEU A 227 -7.38 7.71 -3.94
C LEU A 227 -6.65 9.06 -3.89
N ALA A 228 -7.33 10.19 -4.05
CA ALA A 228 -6.71 11.51 -3.97
C ALA A 228 -6.26 11.83 -2.54
N CYS A 229 -6.75 11.10 -1.52
CA CYS A 229 -6.44 11.31 -0.11
C CYS A 229 -6.61 10.01 0.70
N LEU A 230 -5.66 9.07 0.58
CA LEU A 230 -5.32 8.17 1.69
C LEU A 230 -3.82 8.17 1.83
#